data_AF-A0A3B0AWE1-F1
#
_entry.id   AF-A0A3B0AWE1-F1
#
_cell.length_a   1.000
_cell.length_b   1.000
_cell.length_c   1.000
_cell.angle_alpha   90.00
_cell.angle_beta   90.00
_cell.angle_gamma   90.00
#
_symmetry.space_group_name_H-M   'P 1'
#
loop_
_entity.id
_entity.type
_entity.pdbx_description
1 polymer ?
#
loop_
_entity_poly.entity_id
_entity_poly.type
_entity_poly.pdbx_seq_one_letter_code
_entity_poly.pdbx_strand_id
1 'polypeptide(L)'
;MSGHENELETKEGFLQEERSEYTDLATVESQRNDLTAEEFPEGPYGADLERETLGKSSPWRADQRSTSAFAYENRDLHEGLDRGGYPGEHDTHDEAGDEYPVD
;
A
#
# COMPACT_ATOMS: atom_id res chain seq x y z
N MET A 1 30.66 -19.85 -2.84
CA MET A 1 29.28 -19.39 -3.08
C MET A 1 28.92 -18.52 -1.89
N SER A 2 29.21 -17.22 -1.98
CA SER A 2 28.98 -16.28 -0.88
C SER A 2 27.49 -16.01 -0.81
N GLY A 3 26.86 -16.36 0.31
CA GLY A 3 25.48 -15.97 0.57
C GLY A 3 25.43 -14.46 0.72
N HIS A 4 24.68 -13.80 -0.16
CA HIS A 4 24.19 -12.45 0.13
C HIS A 4 23.01 -12.62 1.08
N GLU A 5 23.30 -12.55 2.36
CA GLU A 5 22.31 -12.31 3.39
C GLU A 5 21.71 -10.92 3.13
N ASN A 6 20.44 -10.92 2.70
CA ASN A 6 19.70 -9.73 2.30
C ASN A 6 19.21 -9.05 3.59
N GLU A 7 20.00 -8.15 4.16
CA GLU A 7 19.55 -7.26 5.24
C GLU A 7 18.47 -6.34 4.66
N LEU A 8 17.22 -6.58 5.06
CA LEU A 8 16.11 -5.72 4.67
C LEU A 8 16.28 -4.36 5.38
N GLU A 9 16.58 -3.32 4.60
CA GLU A 9 16.73 -1.96 5.11
C GLU A 9 15.37 -1.45 5.62
N THR A 10 15.33 -1.07 6.89
CA THR A 10 14.15 -0.47 7.50
C THR A 10 14.39 1.02 7.74
N LYS A 11 13.50 1.87 7.22
CA LYS A 11 13.50 3.31 7.48
C LYS A 11 12.22 3.65 8.21
N GLU A 12 12.34 4.29 9.37
CA GLU A 12 11.19 4.69 10.22
C GLU A 12 10.27 3.51 10.61
N GLY A 13 10.80 2.28 10.64
CA GLY A 13 10.04 1.07 10.96
C GLY A 13 9.35 0.40 9.77
N PHE A 14 9.51 0.95 8.55
CA PHE A 14 8.98 0.39 7.31
C PHE A 14 10.09 -0.25 6.48
N LEU A 15 9.81 -1.40 5.87
CA LEU A 15 10.69 -2.03 4.90
C LEU A 15 10.70 -1.20 3.61
N GLN A 16 11.89 -0.84 3.16
CA GLN A 16 12.08 -0.13 1.90
C GLN A 16 12.23 -1.11 0.74
N GLU A 17 11.69 -0.72 -0.42
CA GLU A 17 11.97 -1.40 -1.67
C GLU A 17 13.21 -0.82 -2.36
N GLU A 18 14.08 -1.72 -2.83
CA GLU A 18 15.17 -1.35 -3.73
C GLU A 18 14.63 -1.26 -5.16
N ARG A 19 14.45 -0.03 -5.65
CA ARG A 19 13.96 0.22 -7.02
C ARG A 19 15.14 0.27 -7.99
N SER A 20 15.09 -0.56 -9.03
CA SER A 20 16.09 -0.64 -10.10
C SER A 20 15.43 -0.68 -11.47
N GLU A 21 16.22 -0.64 -12.55
CA GLU A 21 15.72 -0.74 -13.92
C GLU A 21 14.97 -2.06 -14.21
N TYR A 22 15.17 -3.09 -13.37
CA TYR A 22 14.59 -4.42 -13.51
C TYR A 22 13.66 -4.80 -12.35
N THR A 23 13.02 -3.82 -11.71
CA THR A 23 11.98 -4.08 -10.70
C THR A 23 10.78 -4.83 -11.31
N ASP A 24 10.01 -5.49 -10.44
CA ASP A 24 8.79 -6.21 -10.79
C ASP A 24 7.77 -5.34 -11.54
N LEU A 25 6.84 -6.01 -12.23
CA LEU A 25 5.79 -5.34 -13.00
C LEU A 25 4.85 -4.57 -12.08
N ALA A 26 4.34 -3.42 -12.55
CA ALA A 26 3.41 -2.56 -11.79
C ALA A 26 2.21 -3.32 -11.19
N THR A 27 1.69 -4.35 -11.88
CA THR A 27 0.60 -5.19 -11.36
C THR A 27 1.02 -6.04 -10.16
N VAL A 28 2.26 -6.56 -10.15
CA VAL A 28 2.80 -7.35 -9.03
C VAL A 28 3.00 -6.43 -7.82
N GLU A 29 3.54 -5.25 -8.08
CA GLU A 29 3.74 -4.20 -7.08
C GLU A 29 2.42 -3.75 -6.44
N SER A 30 1.40 -3.48 -7.26
CA SER A 30 0.05 -3.13 -6.80
C SER A 30 -0.55 -4.23 -5.91
N GLN A 31 -0.50 -5.51 -6.32
CA GLN A 31 -1.03 -6.61 -5.50
C GLN A 31 -0.34 -6.75 -4.14
N ARG A 32 0.94 -6.35 -4.05
CA ARG A 32 1.73 -6.40 -2.82
C ARG A 32 1.48 -5.20 -1.91
N ASN A 33 1.26 -4.03 -2.51
CA ASN A 33 1.27 -2.74 -1.82
C ASN A 33 -0.14 -2.18 -1.56
N ASP A 34 -1.13 -2.52 -2.39
CA ASP A 34 -2.51 -2.07 -2.20
C ASP A 34 -3.23 -2.98 -1.20
N LEU A 35 -3.44 -2.45 0.00
CA LEU A 35 -4.05 -3.15 1.12
C LEU A 35 -5.57 -3.12 1.01
N THR A 36 -6.16 -4.31 1.16
CA THR A 36 -7.60 -4.48 1.34
C THR A 36 -7.95 -4.44 2.82
N ALA A 37 -9.08 -3.83 3.16
CA ALA A 37 -9.58 -3.84 4.53
C ALA A 37 -9.86 -5.28 5.01
N GLU A 38 -9.47 -5.59 6.25
CA GLU A 38 -9.80 -6.86 6.89
C GLU A 38 -11.29 -6.89 7.23
N GLU A 39 -11.98 -7.97 6.84
CA GLU A 39 -13.42 -8.13 7.12
C GLU A 39 -13.69 -8.53 8.58
N PHE A 40 -12.79 -9.32 9.17
CA PHE A 40 -12.95 -9.87 10.51
C PHE A 40 -11.74 -9.54 11.40
N PRO A 41 -11.96 -9.21 12.70
CA PRO A 41 -10.88 -8.96 13.66
C PRO A 41 -9.92 -10.14 13.83
N GLU A 42 -10.41 -11.37 13.71
CA GLU A 42 -9.63 -12.60 13.80
C GLU A 42 -8.84 -12.94 12.52
N GLY A 43 -9.11 -12.23 11.42
CA GLY A 43 -8.52 -12.47 10.10
C GLY A 43 -9.40 -13.33 9.17
N PRO A 44 -8.86 -13.82 8.04
CA PRO A 44 -9.64 -14.51 7.03
C PRO A 44 -10.19 -15.85 7.54
N TYR A 45 -11.39 -16.20 7.10
CA TYR A 45 -12.03 -17.47 7.45
C TYR A 45 -11.13 -18.67 7.11
N GLY A 46 -10.94 -19.57 8.08
CA GLY A 46 -10.10 -20.76 7.91
C GLY A 46 -8.60 -20.53 8.13
N ALA A 47 -8.19 -19.37 8.65
CA ALA A 47 -6.83 -19.18 9.12
C ALA A 47 -6.54 -20.07 10.35
N ASP A 48 -5.48 -20.87 10.29
CA ASP A 48 -5.03 -21.72 11.41
C ASP A 48 -4.44 -20.89 12.57
N LEU A 49 -4.10 -19.62 12.31
CA LEU A 49 -3.38 -18.76 13.24
C LEU A 49 -4.36 -17.87 14.01
N GLU A 50 -4.58 -18.15 15.29
CA GLU A 50 -5.19 -17.18 16.20
C GLU A 50 -4.22 -16.02 16.39
N ARG A 51 -4.63 -14.81 16.00
CA ARG A 51 -3.77 -13.61 16.04
C ARG A 51 -3.97 -12.90 17.37
N GLU A 52 -2.93 -12.86 18.20
CA GLU A 52 -2.97 -12.13 19.48
C GLU A 52 -2.95 -10.61 19.30
N THR A 53 -2.42 -10.13 18.17
CA THR A 53 -2.29 -8.71 17.83
C THR A 53 -3.08 -8.37 16.58
N LEU A 54 -3.82 -7.26 16.63
CA LEU A 54 -4.54 -6.73 15.47
C LEU A 54 -3.57 -6.29 14.37
N GLY A 55 -3.93 -6.57 13.12
CA GLY A 55 -3.19 -6.13 11.93
C GLY A 55 -2.30 -7.20 11.29
N LYS A 56 -1.25 -6.72 10.60
CA LYS A 56 -0.45 -7.51 9.66
C LYS A 56 0.56 -8.45 10.34
N SER A 57 0.73 -9.64 9.80
CA SER A 57 1.67 -10.67 10.30
C SER A 57 3.06 -10.56 9.70
N SER A 58 3.21 -9.79 8.63
CA SER A 58 4.50 -9.43 8.03
C SER A 58 4.79 -7.95 8.31
N PRO A 59 6.07 -7.54 8.29
CA PRO A 59 6.42 -6.15 8.48
C PRO A 59 5.73 -5.24 7.44
N TRP A 60 5.47 -4.01 7.84
CA TRP A 60 4.94 -2.97 6.98
C TRP A 60 6.00 -2.54 5.97
N ARG A 61 5.58 -2.27 4.73
CA ARG A 61 6.43 -1.66 3.69
C ARG A 61 6.10 -0.18 3.56
N ALA A 62 7.04 0.62 3.12
CA ALA A 62 6.82 2.06 2.96
C ALA A 62 5.81 2.37 1.85
N ASP A 63 5.81 1.57 0.78
CA ASP A 63 4.91 1.77 -0.38
C ASP A 63 3.51 1.20 -0.16
N GLN A 64 3.24 0.58 1.01
CA GLN A 64 1.93 0.01 1.31
C GLN A 64 0.90 1.07 1.65
N ARG A 65 -0.30 0.95 1.05
CA ARG A 65 -1.38 1.94 1.17
C ARG A 65 -2.76 1.28 1.15
N SER A 66 -3.75 1.97 1.72
CA SER A 66 -5.14 1.49 1.69
C SER A 66 -5.80 1.80 0.35
N THR A 67 -6.55 0.85 -0.21
CA THR A 67 -7.42 1.14 -1.37
C THR A 67 -8.63 1.97 -0.92
N SER A 68 -8.76 3.19 -1.47
CA SER A 68 -9.95 4.03 -1.26
C SER A 68 -10.98 3.81 -2.37
N ALA A 69 -12.24 3.59 -1.99
CA ALA A 69 -13.36 3.52 -2.93
C ALA A 69 -13.64 4.87 -3.62
N PHE A 70 -13.06 5.95 -3.11
CA PHE A 70 -13.20 7.29 -3.64
C PHE A 70 -11.98 7.75 -4.42
N ALA A 71 -10.89 6.99 -4.51
CA ALA A 71 -9.72 7.33 -5.33
C ALA A 71 -9.83 6.72 -6.74
N TYR A 72 -8.92 7.09 -7.64
CA TYR A 72 -8.85 6.46 -8.96
C TYR A 72 -8.20 5.08 -8.85
N GLU A 73 -8.72 4.11 -9.62
CA GLU A 73 -8.15 2.75 -9.68
C GLU A 73 -6.73 2.77 -10.27
N ASN A 74 -6.52 3.52 -11.35
CA ASN A 74 -5.21 3.70 -11.97
C ASN A 74 -4.65 5.08 -11.62
N ARG A 75 -3.94 5.17 -10.48
CA ARG A 75 -3.38 6.42 -9.96
C ARG A 75 -2.33 7.00 -10.89
N ASP A 76 -1.41 6.18 -11.40
CA ASP A 76 -0.32 6.64 -12.28
C ASP A 76 -0.85 7.35 -13.55
N LEU A 77 -1.94 6.84 -14.13
CA LEU A 77 -2.57 7.46 -15.30
C LEU A 77 -3.31 8.77 -14.97
N HIS A 78 -3.74 8.94 -13.72
CA HIS A 78 -4.57 10.06 -13.27
C HIS A 78 -3.82 11.02 -12.33
N GLU A 79 -2.51 10.85 -12.17
CA GLU A 79 -1.67 11.72 -11.36
C GLU A 79 -1.68 13.15 -11.92
N GLY A 80 -1.95 14.13 -11.06
CA GLY A 80 -2.08 15.54 -11.38
C GLY A 80 -3.34 15.90 -12.17
N LEU A 81 -4.29 14.96 -12.34
CA LEU A 81 -5.57 15.22 -13.00
C LEU A 81 -6.68 15.42 -11.96
N ASP A 82 -7.38 16.54 -12.05
CA ASP A 82 -8.56 16.79 -11.24
C ASP A 82 -9.78 15.99 -11.75
N ARG A 83 -10.77 15.81 -10.87
CA ARG A 83 -12.02 15.11 -11.18
C ARG A 83 -13.03 15.95 -11.96
N GLY A 84 -12.61 17.11 -12.46
CA GLY A 84 -13.45 18.03 -13.23
C GLY A 84 -13.92 19.24 -12.44
N GLY A 85 -13.40 19.49 -11.24
CA GLY A 85 -13.50 20.76 -10.51
C GLY A 85 -14.91 21.09 -10.03
N TYR A 86 -15.78 20.09 -9.84
CA TYR A 86 -17.13 20.29 -9.33
C TYR A 86 -17.10 20.73 -7.85
N PRO A 87 -17.98 21.66 -7.43
CA PRO A 87 -18.01 22.12 -6.05
C PRO A 87 -18.26 20.96 -5.06
N GLY A 88 -17.33 20.78 -4.11
CA GLY A 88 -17.40 19.70 -3.11
C GLY A 88 -16.79 18.37 -3.55
N GLU A 89 -16.00 18.36 -4.63
CA GLU A 89 -15.16 17.21 -4.97
C GLU A 89 -14.14 16.93 -3.86
N HIS A 90 -13.87 15.64 -3.67
CA HIS A 90 -12.83 15.16 -2.78
C HIS A 90 -11.51 15.09 -3.54
N ASP A 91 -10.41 15.35 -2.85
CA ASP A 91 -9.07 15.26 -3.41
C ASP A 91 -8.79 13.85 -3.96
N THR A 92 -7.98 13.78 -5.02
CA THR A 92 -7.70 12.54 -5.76
C THR A 92 -6.73 11.63 -5.04
N HIS A 93 -6.01 12.15 -4.04
CA HIS A 93 -5.10 11.39 -3.19
C HIS A 93 -4.06 10.61 -4.00
N ASP A 94 -3.59 11.23 -5.08
CA ASP A 94 -2.73 10.66 -6.11
C ASP A 94 -1.24 10.81 -5.78
N GLU A 95 -0.86 11.74 -4.89
CA GLU A 95 0.52 11.91 -4.40
C GLU A 95 0.75 11.21 -3.04
N ALA A 96 2.00 10.79 -2.81
CA ALA A 96 2.42 10.22 -1.53
C ALA A 96 2.29 11.25 -0.39
N GLY A 97 1.47 10.93 0.61
CA GLY A 97 1.20 11.79 1.76
C GLY A 97 -0.13 12.54 1.70
N ASP A 98 -0.78 12.57 0.55
CA ASP A 98 -2.16 13.01 0.38
C ASP A 98 -3.11 11.80 0.41
N GLU A 99 -2.87 10.80 1.26
CA GLU A 99 -3.65 9.54 1.22
C GLU A 99 -4.78 9.50 2.25
N TYR A 100 -4.71 10.41 3.21
CA TYR A 100 -5.63 10.49 4.32
C TYR A 100 -6.47 11.76 4.19
N PRO A 101 -7.79 11.68 4.38
CA PRO A 101 -8.61 12.88 4.47
C PRO A 101 -8.10 13.75 5.61
N VAL A 102 -7.83 15.02 5.31
CA VAL A 102 -7.56 16.07 6.31
C VAL A 102 -8.89 16.48 6.95
N ASP A 103 -9.00 16.30 8.27
CA ASP A 103 -10.17 16.68 9.09
C ASP A 103 -10.52 18.19 9.00
#